data_AF-W8R3R3-F1
#
_entry.id   AF-W8R3R3-F1
#
_cell.length_a   1.000
_cell.length_b   1.000
_cell.length_c   1.000
_cell.angle_alpha   90.00
_cell.angle_beta   90.00
_cell.angle_gamma   90.00
#
_symmetry.space_group_name_H-M   'P 1'
#
loop_
_entity.id
_entity.type
_entity.pdbx_description
1 polymer ?
#
loop_
_entity_poly.entity_id
_entity_poly.type
_entity_poly.pdbx_seq_one_letter_code
_entity_poly.pdbx_strand_id
1 'polypeptide(L)'
;MKDVFFFDSMLTPKIITLLYWVGLISVITCGIAAMFGMFGAGFWSGLAILVGGVIGTRLWCELLIVMFKINENLKAIANRQ
;
A
#
# COMPACT_ATOMS: atom_id res chain seq x y z
N MET A 1 0.04 17.82 -21.74
CA MET A 1 0.79 16.59 -21.41
C MET A 1 2.17 16.92 -20.83
N LYS A 2 2.24 17.74 -19.78
CA LYS A 2 3.50 18.07 -19.06
C LYS A 2 3.29 18.43 -17.59
N ASP A 3 2.10 18.19 -17.05
CA ASP A 3 1.73 18.50 -15.65
C ASP A 3 1.51 17.26 -14.78
N VAL A 4 1.65 16.06 -15.34
CA VAL A 4 1.63 14.80 -14.58
C VAL A 4 2.92 14.61 -13.78
N PHE A 5 3.92 15.47 -14.00
CA PHE A 5 5.23 15.47 -13.36
C PHE A 5 5.41 16.59 -12.32
N PHE A 6 4.37 17.38 -12.02
CA PHE A 6 4.36 18.28 -10.85
C PHE A 6 4.04 17.48 -9.58
N PHE A 7 4.98 16.58 -9.26
CA PHE A 7 5.06 15.72 -8.08
C PHE A 7 5.47 16.49 -6.81
N ASP A 8 5.03 17.73 -6.63
CA ASP A 8 5.66 18.61 -5.63
C ASP A 8 4.75 19.35 -4.65
N SER A 9 3.51 18.91 -4.41
CA SER A 9 2.83 19.39 -3.18
C SER A 9 1.63 18.62 -2.63
N MET A 10 1.03 17.67 -3.36
CA MET A 10 -0.19 16.99 -2.86
C MET A 10 -0.35 15.52 -3.29
N LEU A 11 0.59 15.00 -4.09
CA LEU A 11 0.43 13.71 -4.77
C LEU A 11 0.87 12.52 -3.91
N THR A 12 1.91 12.69 -3.09
CA THR A 12 2.51 11.64 -2.27
C THR A 12 1.48 10.88 -1.41
N PRO A 13 0.63 11.55 -0.60
CA PRO A 13 -0.37 10.85 0.22
C PRO A 13 -1.51 10.22 -0.60
N LYS A 14 -1.92 10.83 -1.71
CA LYS A 14 -2.99 10.32 -2.59
C LYS A 14 -2.57 9.06 -3.37
N ILE A 15 -1.32 9.01 -3.80
CA ILE A 15 -0.77 7.84 -4.50
C ILE A 15 -0.70 6.64 -3.56
N ILE A 16 -0.28 6.85 -2.31
CA ILE A 16 -0.16 5.75 -1.33
C ILE A 16 -1.54 5.21 -0.93
N THR A 17 -2.55 6.07 -0.82
CA THR A 17 -3.94 5.63 -0.57
C THR A 17 -4.51 4.81 -1.73
N LEU A 18 -4.16 5.12 -2.97
CA LEU A 18 -4.49 4.30 -4.14
C LEU A 18 -3.77 2.95 -4.09
N LEU A 19 -2.48 2.94 -3.75
CA LEU A 19 -1.66 1.73 -3.61
C LEU A 19 -2.17 0.83 -2.48
N TYR A 20 -2.66 1.41 -1.39
CA TYR A 20 -3.33 0.71 -0.30
C TYR A 20 -4.59 -0.01 -0.77
N TRP A 21 -5.46 0.66 -1.53
CA TRP A 21 -6.67 0.03 -2.08
C TRP A 21 -6.33 -1.10 -3.04
N VAL A 22 -5.34 -0.92 -3.92
CA VAL A 22 -4.87 -1.96 -4.85
C VAL A 22 -4.27 -3.15 -4.09
N GLY A 23 -3.44 -2.90 -3.07
CA GLY A 23 -2.87 -3.95 -2.22
C GLY A 23 -3.94 -4.73 -1.47
N LEU A 24 -4.95 -4.05 -0.94
CA LEU A 24 -6.07 -4.68 -0.23
C LEU A 24 -6.92 -5.55 -1.16
N ILE A 25 -7.22 -5.07 -2.37
CA ILE A 25 -7.90 -5.88 -3.40
C ILE A 25 -7.07 -7.12 -3.72
N SER A 26 -5.75 -6.94 -3.92
CA SER A 26 -4.82 -8.03 -4.24
C SER A 26 -4.84 -9.13 -3.17
N VAL A 27 -4.78 -8.76 -1.89
CA VAL A 27 -4.85 -9.70 -0.77
C VAL A 27 -6.20 -10.43 -0.73
N ILE A 28 -7.31 -9.73 -0.95
CA ILE A 28 -8.63 -10.35 -0.99
C ILE A 28 -8.71 -11.36 -2.13
N THR A 29 -8.27 -10.99 -3.34
CA THR A 29 -8.24 -11.93 -4.48
C THR A 29 -7.32 -13.11 -4.24
N CYS A 30 -6.13 -12.92 -3.66
CA CYS A 30 -5.23 -14.02 -3.31
C CYS A 30 -5.82 -14.94 -2.24
N GLY A 31 -6.45 -14.37 -1.21
CA GLY A 31 -7.10 -15.13 -0.15
C GLY A 31 -8.26 -15.98 -0.65
N ILE A 32 -9.11 -15.41 -1.50
CA ILE A 32 -10.21 -16.14 -2.15
C ILE A 32 -9.65 -17.20 -3.10
N ALA A 33 -8.67 -16.88 -3.94
CA ALA A 33 -8.04 -17.84 -4.85
C ALA A 33 -7.40 -19.02 -4.10
N ALA A 34 -6.75 -18.75 -2.96
CA ALA A 34 -6.22 -19.79 -2.08
C ALA A 34 -7.33 -20.68 -1.52
N MET A 35 -8.48 -20.11 -1.11
CA MET A 35 -9.64 -20.90 -0.65
C MET A 35 -10.26 -21.79 -1.74
N PHE A 36 -10.24 -21.36 -3.01
CA PHE A 36 -10.69 -22.17 -4.15
C PHE A 36 -9.68 -23.25 -4.59
N GLY A 37 -8.59 -23.44 -3.84
CA GLY A 37 -7.62 -24.52 -4.08
C GLY A 37 -6.57 -24.21 -5.14
N MET A 38 -6.47 -22.96 -5.61
CA MET A 38 -5.49 -22.56 -6.64
C MET A 38 -4.04 -22.83 -6.20
N PHE A 39 -3.78 -22.83 -4.89
CA PHE A 39 -2.46 -23.10 -4.31
C PHE A 39 -2.33 -24.49 -3.66
N GLY A 40 -3.34 -25.37 -3.80
CA GLY A 40 -3.38 -26.66 -3.10
C GLY A 40 -3.46 -26.56 -1.57
N ALA A 41 -3.58 -25.33 -1.07
CA ALA A 41 -3.56 -25.00 0.33
C ALA A 41 -5.03 -24.86 0.76
N GLY A 42 -5.50 -25.74 1.66
CA GLY A 42 -6.92 -25.80 2.05
C GLY A 42 -7.44 -24.50 2.67
N PHE A 43 -8.73 -24.47 3.00
CA PHE A 43 -9.44 -23.29 3.55
C PHE A 43 -8.68 -22.55 4.67
N TRP A 44 -7.99 -23.28 5.54
CA TRP A 44 -7.18 -22.73 6.64
C TRP A 44 -6.03 -21.82 6.17
N SER A 45 -5.40 -22.18 5.06
CA SER A 45 -4.31 -21.40 4.47
C SER A 45 -4.80 -20.11 3.82
N GLY A 46 -5.96 -20.15 3.14
CA GLY A 46 -6.60 -18.96 2.57
C GLY A 46 -7.00 -17.98 3.67
N LEU A 47 -7.48 -18.49 4.81
CA LEU A 47 -7.76 -17.67 5.99
C LEU A 47 -6.48 -17.04 6.56
N ALA A 48 -5.40 -17.81 6.68
CA ALA A 48 -4.11 -17.28 7.15
C ALA A 48 -3.53 -16.21 6.21
N ILE A 49 -3.67 -16.38 4.89
CA ILE A 49 -3.23 -15.42 3.88
C ILE A 49 -4.09 -14.15 3.92
N LEU A 50 -5.41 -14.26 4.14
CA LEU A 50 -6.27 -13.09 4.30
C LEU A 50 -5.87 -12.29 5.55
N VAL A 51 -5.75 -12.95 6.69
CA VAL A 51 -5.42 -12.27 7.95
C VAL A 51 -4.00 -11.68 7.89
N GLY A 52 -3.01 -12.48 7.49
CA GLY A 52 -1.62 -12.06 7.38
C GLY A 52 -1.41 -11.00 6.28
N GLY A 53 -2.07 -11.16 5.13
CA GLY A 53 -1.97 -10.22 4.02
C GLY A 53 -2.62 -8.88 4.31
N VAL A 54 -3.75 -8.84 5.02
CA VAL A 54 -4.42 -7.58 5.40
C VAL A 54 -3.57 -6.83 6.43
N ILE A 55 -3.06 -7.53 7.45
CA ILE A 55 -2.18 -6.93 8.47
C ILE A 55 -0.88 -6.46 7.83
N GLY A 56 -0.24 -7.30 7.01
CA GLY A 56 1.00 -6.95 6.31
C GLY A 56 0.84 -5.76 5.38
N THR A 57 -0.23 -5.73 4.58
CA THR A 57 -0.53 -4.60 3.68
C THR A 57 -0.78 -3.31 4.46
N ARG A 58 -1.47 -3.37 5.60
CA ARG A 58 -1.68 -2.21 6.48
C ARG A 58 -0.35 -1.67 7.01
N LEU A 59 0.48 -2.55 7.58
CA LEU A 59 1.79 -2.20 8.14
C LEU A 59 2.73 -1.58 7.09
N TRP A 60 2.79 -2.20 5.90
CA TRP A 60 3.59 -1.67 4.79
C TRP A 60 3.08 -0.33 4.28
N CYS A 61 1.77 -0.19 4.07
CA CYS A 61 1.19 1.07 3.61
C CYS A 61 1.41 2.20 4.62
N GLU A 62 1.28 1.93 5.91
CA GLU A 62 1.48 2.92 6.96
C GLU A 62 2.95 3.37 7.07
N LEU A 63 3.90 2.43 6.97
CA LEU A 63 5.33 2.75 6.89
C LEU A 63 5.68 3.60 5.66
N LEU A 64 5.11 3.28 4.49
CA LEU A 64 5.30 4.07 3.28
C LEU A 64 4.79 5.52 3.47
N ILE A 65 3.59 5.70 4.05
CA ILE A 65 3.06 7.03 4.36
C ILE A 65 4.02 7.80 5.29
N VAL A 66 4.52 7.16 6.34
CA VAL A 66 5.45 7.82 7.28
C VAL A 66 6.74 8.24 6.58
N MET A 67 7.36 7.38 5.78
CA MET A 67 8.59 7.74 5.04
C MET A 67 8.39 8.93 4.10
N PHE A 68 7.29 8.94 3.36
CA PHE A 68 6.97 10.05 2.47
C PHE A 68 6.63 11.35 3.23
N LYS A 69 5.98 11.24 4.38
CA LYS A 69 5.72 12.39 5.25
C LYS A 69 7.01 12.97 5.83
N ILE A 70 8.00 12.14 6.17
CA ILE A 70 9.33 12.60 6.59
C ILE A 70 10.01 13.35 5.44
N ASN A 71 9.93 12.83 4.21
CA ASN A 71 10.52 13.48 3.03
C ASN A 71 9.88 14.86 2.75
N GLU A 72 8.56 14.99 2.87
CA GLU A 72 7.88 16.29 2.76
C GLU A 72 8.33 17.29 3.84
N ASN A 73 8.48 16.83 5.10
CA ASN A 73 8.99 17.67 6.18
C ASN A 73 10.45 18.11 5.95
N LEU A 74 11.30 17.22 5.44
CA LEU A 74 12.69 17.55 5.09
C LEU A 74 12.76 18.58 3.94
N LYS A 75 11.95 18.41 2.89
CA LYS A 75 11.82 19.40 1.81
C LYS A 75 11.35 20.77 2.34
N ALA A 76 10.40 20.79 3.27
CA ALA A 76 9.88 22.02 3.87
C ALA A 76 10.94 22.76 4.72
N ILE A 77 11.85 22.03 5.38
CA ILE A 77 12.98 22.61 6.13
C ILE A 77 14.04 23.14 5.17
N ALA A 78 14.38 22.39 4.12
CA ALA A 78 15.39 22.78 3.13
C ALA A 78 15.01 24.06 2.36
N ASN A 79 13.72 24.29 2.10
CA ASN A 79 13.22 25.47 1.37
C ASN A 79 13.00 26.70 2.29
N ARG A 80 13.24 26.56 3.61
CA ARG A 80 13.24 27.67 4.58
C ARG A 80 14.64 28.28 4.80
N GLN A 81 15.66 27.75 4.13
CA GLN A 81 16.99 28.34 4.02
C GLN A 81 17.19 28.88 2.60
#